data_AF-A0A2D6Y5K0-F1
#
_entry.id   AF-A0A2D6Y5K0-F1
#
_cell.length_a   1.000
_cell.length_b   1.000
_cell.length_c   1.000
_cell.angle_alpha   90.00
_cell.angle_beta   90.00
_cell.angle_gamma   90.00
#
_symmetry.space_group_name_H-M   'P 1'
#
loop_
_entity.id
_entity.type
_entity.pdbx_description
1 polymer ?
#
loop_
_entity_poly.entity_id
_entity_poly.type
_entity_poly.pdbx_seq_one_letter_code
_entity_poly.pdbx_strand_id
1 'polypeptide(L)'
;MLIPLRPGELQKLIPAVATGNQFRFAMGNPQQILQRLMVAAIGGVIALLISQSQMASRWGPVWLVIGVVFLLYVLWGPIVQAGQRNATLRRYPTAALFEGEVADVQTRERVENSHEQADSRGQLELVENRRTWMLLELEDEDGYLGRISFPMDKKHQSIRRGTLVRCLVLSERKDFSRIGALSDAWLPGLRMWVGDYPFLLRPAFEELCQLRLARR
;
A
#
# COMPACT_ATOMS: atom_id res chain seq x y z
N MET A 1 -8.02 3.99 -22.57
CA MET A 1 -7.34 3.05 -23.46
C MET A 1 -6.44 2.12 -22.65
N LEU A 2 -6.49 0.83 -22.93
CA LEU A 2 -5.67 -0.20 -22.29
C LEU A 2 -4.51 -0.66 -23.18
N ILE A 3 -3.29 -0.59 -22.67
CA ILE A 3 -2.07 -1.05 -23.35
C ILE A 3 -1.52 -2.25 -22.59
N PRO A 4 -1.63 -3.49 -23.10
CA PRO A 4 -1.15 -4.67 -22.40
C PRO A 4 0.35 -4.59 -22.11
N LEU A 5 0.75 -5.00 -20.91
CA LEU A 5 2.15 -5.13 -20.52
C LEU A 5 2.74 -6.42 -21.09
N ARG A 6 4.05 -6.37 -21.36
CA ARG A 6 4.81 -7.55 -21.76
C ARG A 6 5.01 -8.46 -20.54
N PRO A 7 5.20 -9.78 -20.77
CA PRO A 7 5.54 -10.70 -19.69
C PRO A 7 6.76 -10.20 -18.90
N GLY A 8 6.65 -10.19 -17.57
CA GLY A 8 7.72 -9.77 -16.65
C GLY A 8 7.83 -8.26 -16.39
N GLU A 9 7.18 -7.38 -17.16
CA GLU A 9 7.19 -5.93 -16.88
C GLU A 9 6.46 -5.60 -15.58
N LEU A 10 5.36 -6.30 -15.28
CA LEU A 10 4.63 -6.15 -14.02
C LEU A 10 5.55 -6.34 -12.80
N GLN A 11 6.46 -7.32 -12.87
CA GLN A 11 7.38 -7.63 -11.78
C GLN A 11 8.47 -6.57 -11.61
N LYS A 12 8.76 -5.79 -12.66
CA LYS A 12 9.65 -4.62 -12.58
C LYS A 12 8.93 -3.41 -11.99
N LEU A 13 7.62 -3.27 -12.22
CA LEU A 13 6.82 -2.14 -11.73
C LEU A 13 6.38 -2.30 -10.28
N ILE A 14 6.00 -3.52 -9.88
CA ILE A 14 5.58 -3.83 -8.50
C ILE A 14 6.69 -4.65 -7.82
N PRO A 15 7.40 -4.07 -6.83
CA PRO A 15 8.56 -4.69 -6.24
C PRO A 15 8.16 -5.87 -5.35
N ALA A 16 9.00 -6.91 -5.31
CA ALA A 16 8.79 -8.07 -4.46
C ALA A 16 8.94 -7.74 -2.97
N VAL A 17 9.82 -6.80 -2.66
CA VAL A 17 10.17 -6.35 -1.31
C VAL A 17 9.81 -4.88 -1.17
N ALA A 18 9.57 -4.45 0.06
CA ALA A 18 9.21 -3.07 0.38
C ALA A 18 10.23 -2.06 -0.18
N THR A 19 9.72 -1.01 -0.82
CA THR A 19 10.51 0.20 -1.14
C THR A 19 10.50 1.17 0.03
N GLY A 20 11.36 2.19 0.01
CA GLY A 20 11.39 3.20 1.08
C GLY A 20 10.04 3.89 1.34
N ASN A 21 9.27 4.19 0.28
CA ASN A 21 7.93 4.77 0.41
C ASN A 21 6.94 3.77 1.04
N GLN A 22 7.02 2.50 0.65
CA GLN A 22 6.18 1.42 1.18
C GLN A 22 6.52 1.08 2.63
N PHE A 23 7.81 1.13 2.98
CA PHE A 23 8.29 0.94 4.34
C PHE A 23 7.77 2.04 5.27
N ARG A 24 7.88 3.32 4.85
CA ARG A 24 7.31 4.44 5.61
C ARG A 24 5.80 4.31 5.80
N PHE A 25 5.09 3.85 4.77
CA PHE A 25 3.65 3.60 4.87
C PHE A 25 3.34 2.45 5.85
N ALA A 26 4.07 1.33 5.77
CA ALA A 26 3.86 0.15 6.61
C ALA A 26 4.36 0.30 8.06
N MET A 27 5.29 1.23 8.30
CA MET A 27 5.71 1.62 9.64
C MET A 27 4.55 2.23 10.44
N GLY A 28 3.65 2.93 9.76
CA GLY A 28 2.35 3.34 10.29
C GLY A 28 2.45 4.43 11.37
N ASN A 29 1.48 4.41 12.29
CA ASN A 29 1.35 5.39 13.35
C ASN A 29 2.31 5.09 14.53
N PRO A 30 2.65 6.08 15.38
CA PRO A 30 3.53 5.88 16.54
C PRO A 30 3.09 4.72 17.47
N GLN A 31 1.79 4.51 17.62
CA GLN A 31 1.24 3.37 18.37
C GLN A 31 1.62 2.02 17.75
N GLN A 32 1.63 1.90 16.42
CA GLN A 32 2.05 0.66 15.74
C GLN A 32 3.56 0.45 15.87
N ILE A 33 4.35 1.52 15.84
CA ILE A 33 5.79 1.46 16.10
C ILE A 33 6.04 0.96 17.52
N LEU A 34 5.35 1.53 18.52
CA LEU A 34 5.45 1.11 19.91
C LEU A 34 5.00 -0.35 20.10
N GLN A 35 3.90 -0.76 19.48
CA GLN A 35 3.44 -2.15 19.51
C GLN A 35 4.51 -3.10 18.95
N ARG A 36 5.14 -2.75 17.82
CA ARG A 36 6.24 -3.55 17.26
C ARG A 36 7.44 -3.59 18.19
N LEU A 37 7.78 -2.48 18.84
CA LEU A 37 8.87 -2.42 19.82
C LEU A 37 8.56 -3.31 21.03
N MET A 38 7.33 -3.31 21.54
CA MET A 38 6.90 -4.19 22.63
C MET A 38 7.00 -5.65 22.22
N VAL A 39 6.53 -6.02 21.02
CA VAL A 39 6.66 -7.39 20.50
C VAL A 39 8.13 -7.79 20.38
N ALA A 40 8.98 -6.90 19.87
CA ALA A 40 10.42 -7.13 19.74
C ALA A 40 11.10 -7.34 21.10
N ALA A 41 10.79 -6.48 22.07
CA ALA A 41 11.35 -6.53 23.42
C ALA A 41 10.89 -7.78 24.17
N ILE A 42 9.58 -8.06 24.22
CA ILE A 42 9.02 -9.21 24.92
C ILE A 42 9.51 -10.52 24.30
N GLY A 43 9.37 -10.67 22.98
CA GLY A 43 9.80 -11.87 22.26
C GLY A 43 11.31 -12.10 22.34
N GLY A 44 12.09 -11.03 22.19
CA GLY A 44 13.54 -11.07 22.29
C GLY A 44 14.02 -11.45 23.69
N VAL A 45 13.49 -10.80 24.73
CA VAL A 45 13.86 -11.10 26.13
C VAL A 45 13.48 -12.52 26.52
N ILE A 46 12.26 -12.98 26.19
CA ILE A 46 11.83 -14.36 26.49
C ILE A 46 12.77 -15.37 25.81
N ALA A 47 13.06 -15.18 24.51
CA ALA A 47 13.94 -16.08 23.78
C ALA A 47 15.37 -16.08 24.34
N LEU A 48 15.90 -14.93 24.75
CA LEU A 48 17.21 -14.83 25.41
C LEU A 48 17.23 -15.50 26.78
N LEU A 49 16.17 -15.35 27.59
CA LEU A 49 16.07 -16.03 28.89
C LEU A 49 16.03 -17.55 28.72
N ILE A 50 15.27 -18.06 27.74
CA ILE A 50 15.25 -19.49 27.40
C ILE A 50 16.63 -19.94 26.89
N SER A 51 17.30 -19.12 26.07
CA SER A 51 18.65 -19.43 25.59
C SER A 51 19.64 -19.56 26.75
N GLN A 52 19.56 -18.69 27.77
CA GLN A 52 20.45 -18.73 28.93
C GLN A 52 20.18 -19.95 29.81
N SER A 53 18.90 -20.32 30.04
CA SER A 53 18.57 -21.51 30.82
C SER A 53 18.95 -22.81 30.11
N GLN A 54 19.07 -22.78 28.78
CA GLN A 54 19.43 -23.92 27.94
C GLN A 54 20.87 -23.85 27.42
N MET A 55 21.77 -23.11 28.08
CA MET A 55 23.13 -22.87 27.57
C MET A 55 23.97 -24.14 27.42
N ALA A 56 23.72 -25.17 28.24
CA ALA A 56 24.37 -26.49 28.12
C ALA A 56 23.68 -27.42 27.09
N SER A 57 22.53 -27.01 26.54
CA SER A 57 21.74 -27.78 25.58
C SER A 57 22.05 -27.36 24.14
N ARG A 58 21.94 -28.30 23.21
CA ARG A 58 22.09 -28.04 21.76
C ARG A 58 21.07 -27.02 21.21
N TRP A 59 20.00 -26.78 21.96
CA TRP A 59 18.92 -25.85 21.58
C TRP A 59 19.17 -24.40 22.00
N GLY A 60 20.12 -24.13 22.91
CA GLY A 60 20.45 -22.77 23.35
C GLY A 60 20.73 -21.81 22.18
N PRO A 61 21.64 -22.14 21.25
CA PRO A 61 21.95 -21.29 20.10
C PRO A 61 20.73 -21.00 19.19
N VAL A 62 19.80 -21.95 19.05
CA VAL A 62 18.58 -21.75 18.25
C VAL A 62 17.70 -20.67 18.88
N TRP A 63 17.53 -20.70 20.20
CA TRP A 63 16.79 -19.67 20.94
C TRP A 63 17.45 -18.30 20.87
N LEU A 64 18.80 -18.25 20.88
CA LEU A 64 19.54 -17.01 20.67
C LEU A 64 19.22 -16.40 19.31
N VAL A 65 19.27 -17.19 18.22
CA VAL A 65 18.93 -16.72 16.87
C VAL A 65 17.50 -16.22 16.81
N ILE A 66 16.55 -16.96 17.39
CA ILE A 66 15.15 -16.54 17.48
C ILE A 66 15.04 -15.19 18.21
N GLY A 67 15.77 -15.01 19.33
CA GLY A 67 15.81 -13.75 20.06
C GLY A 67 16.31 -12.58 19.22
N VAL A 68 17.39 -12.77 18.46
CA VAL A 68 17.89 -11.75 17.52
C VAL A 68 16.84 -11.41 16.45
N VAL A 69 16.17 -12.42 15.89
CA VAL A 69 15.10 -12.19 14.90
C VAL A 69 13.96 -11.36 15.51
N PHE A 70 13.54 -11.65 16.75
CA PHE A 70 12.52 -10.84 17.44
C PHE A 70 12.98 -9.42 17.70
N LEU A 71 14.22 -9.21 18.16
CA LEU A 71 14.76 -7.87 18.40
C LEU A 71 14.79 -7.03 17.11
N LEU A 72 14.98 -7.67 15.96
CA LEU A 72 14.95 -7.02 14.65
C LEU A 72 13.53 -6.88 14.06
N TYR A 73 12.47 -7.28 14.77
CA TYR A 73 11.08 -7.23 14.27
C TYR A 73 10.63 -5.84 13.84
N VAL A 74 11.12 -4.80 14.51
CA VAL A 74 10.85 -3.40 14.14
C VAL A 74 11.32 -3.10 12.71
N LEU A 75 12.41 -3.73 12.26
CA LEU A 75 12.97 -3.55 10.93
C LEU A 75 12.29 -4.43 9.88
N TRP A 76 12.18 -5.74 10.12
CA TRP A 76 11.64 -6.65 9.09
C TRP A 76 10.12 -6.73 9.06
N GLY A 77 9.43 -6.42 10.16
CA GLY A 77 7.96 -6.46 10.24
C GLY A 77 7.26 -5.59 9.19
N PRO A 78 7.61 -4.30 9.04
CA PRO A 78 7.04 -3.45 7.99
C PRO A 78 7.40 -3.94 6.58
N ILE A 79 8.60 -4.50 6.40
CA ILE A 79 9.05 -5.04 5.10
C ILE A 79 8.16 -6.20 4.66
N VAL A 80 7.89 -7.15 5.57
CA VAL A 80 7.02 -8.30 5.30
C VAL A 80 5.60 -7.85 5.01
N GLN A 81 5.06 -6.90 5.79
CA GLN A 81 3.71 -6.38 5.58
C GLN A 81 3.56 -5.70 4.21
N ALA A 82 4.53 -4.87 3.81
CA ALA A 82 4.54 -4.26 2.49
C ALA A 82 4.70 -5.30 1.37
N GLY A 83 5.56 -6.30 1.55
CA GLY A 83 5.70 -7.42 0.60
C GLY A 83 4.40 -8.20 0.42
N GLN A 84 3.68 -8.49 1.50
CA GLN A 84 2.37 -9.14 1.45
C GLN A 84 1.34 -8.30 0.67
N ARG A 85 1.31 -6.98 0.89
CA ARG A 85 0.46 -6.08 0.09
C ARG A 85 0.84 -6.14 -1.39
N ASN A 86 2.12 -6.02 -1.73
CA ASN A 86 2.58 -6.10 -3.11
C ASN A 86 2.22 -7.44 -3.78
N ALA A 87 2.31 -8.55 -3.05
CA ALA A 87 1.96 -9.87 -3.53
C ALA A 87 0.49 -9.97 -3.99
N THR A 88 -0.42 -9.18 -3.39
CA THR A 88 -1.84 -9.19 -3.78
C THR A 88 -2.08 -8.68 -5.20
N LEU A 89 -1.24 -7.78 -5.71
CA LEU A 89 -1.29 -7.33 -7.10
C LEU A 89 -0.35 -8.14 -8.00
N ARG A 90 0.79 -8.62 -7.49
CA ARG A 90 1.73 -9.44 -8.28
C ARG A 90 1.20 -10.82 -8.67
N ARG A 91 0.15 -11.32 -8.00
CA ARG A 91 -0.48 -12.61 -8.32
C ARG A 91 -1.25 -12.61 -9.64
N TYR A 92 -1.64 -11.44 -10.15
CA TYR A 92 -2.42 -11.37 -11.39
C TYR A 92 -1.56 -11.74 -12.61
N PRO A 93 -2.07 -12.61 -13.50
CA PRO A 93 -1.33 -13.08 -14.67
C PRO A 93 -1.20 -12.00 -15.75
N THR A 94 -2.16 -11.09 -15.85
CA THR A 94 -2.19 -10.04 -16.87
C THR A 94 -2.32 -8.65 -16.26
N ALA A 95 -1.62 -7.72 -16.87
CA ALA A 95 -1.67 -6.31 -16.51
C ALA A 95 -1.58 -5.44 -17.76
N ALA A 96 -2.23 -4.29 -17.71
CA ALA A 96 -2.21 -3.28 -18.76
C ALA A 96 -1.95 -1.91 -18.15
N LEU A 97 -1.25 -1.06 -18.91
CA LEU A 97 -1.21 0.36 -18.66
C LEU A 97 -2.55 0.96 -19.11
N PHE A 98 -3.23 1.64 -18.21
CA PHE A 98 -4.43 2.40 -18.51
C PHE A 98 -4.09 3.88 -18.61
N GLU A 99 -4.64 4.51 -19.63
CA GLU A 99 -4.73 5.96 -19.76
C GLU A 99 -6.17 6.34 -20.03
N GLY A 100 -6.70 7.25 -19.22
CA GLY A 100 -8.06 7.74 -19.34
C GLY A 100 -8.23 9.02 -18.55
N GLU A 101 -9.46 9.29 -18.15
CA GLU A 101 -9.83 10.51 -17.43
C GLU A 101 -10.62 10.19 -16.17
N VAL A 102 -10.65 11.16 -15.26
CA VAL A 102 -11.52 11.10 -14.08
C VAL A 102 -12.94 11.45 -14.50
N ALA A 103 -13.84 10.47 -14.48
CA ALA A 103 -15.25 10.61 -14.79
C ALA A 103 -15.99 11.40 -13.70
N ASP A 104 -15.75 11.03 -12.44
CA ASP A 104 -16.36 11.65 -11.27
C ASP A 104 -15.41 11.70 -10.07
N VAL A 105 -15.62 12.70 -9.22
CA VAL A 105 -14.89 12.93 -7.97
C VAL A 105 -15.91 13.02 -6.85
N GLN A 106 -15.91 12.02 -5.97
CA GLN A 106 -16.77 11.99 -4.80
C GLN A 106 -15.92 12.04 -3.53
N THR A 107 -16.45 12.67 -2.48
CA THR A 107 -15.84 12.66 -1.16
C THR A 107 -16.77 11.98 -0.17
N ARG A 108 -16.21 11.13 0.69
CA ARG A 108 -16.96 10.41 1.71
C ARG A 108 -16.20 10.42 3.03
N GLU A 109 -16.87 10.76 4.12
CA GLU A 109 -16.30 10.58 5.44
C GLU A 109 -16.33 9.10 5.83
N ARG A 110 -15.20 8.62 6.34
CA ARG A 110 -15.05 7.27 6.88
C ARG A 110 -14.46 7.36 8.28
N VAL A 111 -15.07 6.64 9.21
CA VAL A 111 -14.50 6.43 10.54
C VAL A 111 -13.29 5.50 10.38
N GLU A 112 -12.09 6.02 10.62
CA GLU A 112 -10.84 5.28 10.46
C GLU A 112 -10.50 4.51 11.75
N ASN A 113 -10.78 5.11 12.91
CA ASN A 113 -10.65 4.52 14.23
C ASN A 113 -11.73 5.05 15.17
N SER A 114 -12.16 4.22 16.11
CA SER A 114 -13.04 4.61 17.21
C SER A 114 -12.41 4.13 18.50
N HIS A 115 -12.22 5.03 19.46
CA HIS A 115 -11.66 4.70 20.77
C HIS A 115 -12.55 5.26 21.87
N GLU A 116 -12.76 4.46 22.91
CA GLU A 116 -13.42 4.91 24.13
C GLU A 116 -12.39 5.60 25.03
N GLN A 117 -12.61 6.87 25.34
CA GLN A 117 -11.77 7.65 26.25
C GLN A 117 -12.62 8.16 27.40
N ALA A 118 -12.10 8.07 28.64
CA ALA A 118 -12.77 8.67 29.77
C ALA A 118 -12.55 10.20 29.76
N ASP A 119 -13.64 10.98 29.79
CA ASP A 119 -13.57 12.42 30.04
C ASP A 119 -13.02 12.69 31.45
N SER A 120 -12.63 13.93 31.72
CA SER A 120 -12.23 14.49 33.02
C SER A 120 -13.15 14.14 34.21
N ARG A 121 -14.38 13.70 33.93
CA ARG A 121 -15.39 13.24 34.91
C ARG A 121 -15.52 11.72 35.03
N GLY A 122 -14.67 10.94 34.34
CA GLY A 122 -14.66 9.49 34.36
C GLY A 122 -15.76 8.81 33.52
N GLN A 123 -16.47 9.56 32.68
CA GLN A 123 -17.46 8.99 31.75
C GLN A 123 -16.78 8.58 30.44
N LEU A 124 -17.09 7.38 29.95
CA LEU A 124 -16.57 6.87 28.70
C LEU A 124 -17.26 7.59 27.53
N GLU A 125 -16.48 8.35 26.76
CA GLU A 125 -16.90 8.97 25.51
C GLU A 125 -16.26 8.25 24.32
N LEU A 126 -17.07 8.00 23.28
CA LEU A 126 -16.60 7.41 22.04
C LEU A 126 -16.01 8.50 21.14
N VAL A 127 -14.69 8.53 21.01
CA VAL A 127 -13.97 9.45 20.13
C VAL A 127 -13.76 8.77 18.77
N GLU A 128 -14.54 9.17 17.77
CA GLU A 128 -14.39 8.72 16.38
C GLU A 128 -13.41 9.60 15.63
N ASN A 129 -12.29 9.03 15.17
CA ASN A 129 -11.40 9.70 14.23
C ASN A 129 -11.96 9.55 12.81
N ARG A 130 -12.61 10.59 12.31
CA ARG A 130 -13.17 10.66 10.96
C ARG A 130 -12.15 11.23 10.00
N ARG A 131 -11.94 10.52 8.89
CA ARG A 131 -11.11 10.99 7.79
C ARG A 131 -11.95 11.08 6.53
N THR A 132 -11.79 12.17 5.78
CA THR A 132 -12.40 12.31 4.46
C THR A 132 -11.62 11.49 3.45
N TRP A 133 -12.32 10.62 2.74
CA TRP A 133 -11.80 9.83 1.63
C TRP A 133 -12.30 10.43 0.31
N MET A 134 -11.43 10.42 -0.69
CA MET A 134 -11.78 10.79 -2.07
C MET A 134 -11.94 9.50 -2.89
N LEU A 135 -12.99 9.44 -3.69
CA LEU A 135 -13.29 8.37 -4.63
C LEU A 135 -13.25 8.95 -6.03
N LEU A 136 -12.37 8.43 -6.86
CA LEU A 136 -12.26 8.78 -8.26
C LEU A 136 -12.82 7.65 -9.09
N GLU A 137 -13.81 7.96 -9.91
CA GLU A 137 -14.26 7.06 -10.97
C GLU A 137 -13.45 7.32 -12.22
N LEU A 138 -12.92 6.25 -12.81
CA LEU A 138 -12.06 6.32 -13.97
C LEU A 138 -12.80 5.78 -15.18
N GLU A 139 -12.70 6.51 -16.28
CA GLU A 139 -13.26 6.12 -17.57
C GLU A 139 -12.26 6.36 -18.70
N ASP A 140 -12.48 5.68 -19.81
CA ASP A 140 -11.82 5.93 -21.07
C ASP A 140 -12.81 5.91 -22.23
N GLU A 141 -12.28 5.95 -23.45
CA GLU A 141 -13.08 5.88 -24.69
C GLU A 141 -13.91 4.58 -24.80
N ASP A 142 -13.47 3.48 -24.16
CA ASP A 142 -14.18 2.20 -24.15
C ASP A 142 -15.23 2.13 -23.02
N GLY A 143 -15.23 3.10 -22.11
CA GLY A 143 -16.23 3.32 -21.07
C GLY A 143 -15.68 3.28 -19.64
N TYR A 144 -16.53 2.87 -18.70
CA TYR A 144 -16.18 2.82 -17.27
C TYR A 144 -15.14 1.72 -16.97
N LEU A 145 -14.07 2.10 -16.27
CA LEU A 145 -13.02 1.18 -15.86
C LEU A 145 -13.20 0.70 -14.41
N GLY A 146 -13.37 1.63 -13.48
CA GLY A 146 -13.36 1.31 -12.06
C GLY A 146 -13.19 2.54 -11.17
N ARG A 147 -13.02 2.29 -9.87
CA ARG A 147 -12.82 3.35 -8.88
C ARG A 147 -11.51 3.21 -8.11
N ILE A 148 -10.91 4.34 -7.78
CA ILE A 148 -9.78 4.43 -6.84
C ILE A 148 -10.21 5.25 -5.64
N SER A 149 -10.02 4.71 -4.44
CA SER A 149 -10.32 5.40 -3.18
C SER A 149 -9.04 5.64 -2.39
N PHE A 150 -8.85 6.85 -1.88
CA PHE A 150 -7.70 7.20 -1.05
C PHE A 150 -8.04 8.30 -0.04
N PRO A 151 -7.26 8.42 1.05
CA PRO A 151 -7.47 9.50 2.01
C PRO A 151 -7.21 10.87 1.38
N MET A 152 -8.14 11.81 1.57
CA MET A 152 -8.06 13.16 1.03
C MET A 152 -6.98 13.97 1.77
N ASP A 153 -6.31 14.83 1.01
CA ASP A 153 -5.27 15.75 1.49
C ASP A 153 -5.45 17.08 0.73
N LYS A 154 -4.90 18.18 1.23
CA LYS A 154 -5.09 19.52 0.65
C LYS A 154 -4.67 19.58 -0.82
N LYS A 155 -3.59 18.88 -1.17
CA LYS A 155 -3.08 18.76 -2.54
C LYS A 155 -4.07 18.10 -3.51
N HIS A 156 -5.01 17.29 -3.03
CA HIS A 156 -5.97 16.55 -3.87
C HIS A 156 -7.18 17.40 -4.27
N GLN A 157 -7.36 18.61 -3.70
CA GLN A 157 -8.48 19.49 -4.03
C GLN A 157 -8.46 20.01 -5.47
N SER A 158 -7.31 19.95 -6.14
CA SER A 158 -7.16 20.34 -7.54
C SER A 158 -7.67 19.28 -8.53
N ILE A 159 -7.96 18.06 -8.08
CA ILE A 159 -8.46 16.97 -8.93
C ILE A 159 -9.90 17.28 -9.35
N ARG A 160 -10.14 17.29 -10.66
CA ARG A 160 -11.46 17.57 -11.25
C ARG A 160 -11.83 16.51 -12.28
N ARG A 161 -13.11 16.46 -12.65
CA ARG A 161 -13.56 15.68 -13.81
C ARG A 161 -12.78 16.09 -15.06
N GLY A 162 -12.46 15.12 -15.91
CA GLY A 162 -11.60 15.29 -17.10
C GLY A 162 -10.10 15.36 -16.80
N THR A 163 -9.67 15.16 -15.55
CA THR A 163 -8.23 15.10 -15.26
C THR A 163 -7.65 13.80 -15.81
N LEU A 164 -6.62 13.91 -16.64
CA LEU A 164 -5.93 12.75 -17.19
C LEU A 164 -5.29 11.91 -16.07
N VAL A 165 -5.51 10.60 -16.14
CA VAL A 165 -5.07 9.64 -15.13
C VAL A 165 -4.45 8.42 -15.79
N ARG A 166 -3.35 7.95 -15.20
CA ARG A 166 -2.61 6.77 -15.67
C ARG A 166 -2.41 5.80 -14.54
N CYS A 167 -2.76 4.54 -14.72
CA CYS A 167 -2.59 3.51 -13.68
C CYS A 167 -2.34 2.14 -14.30
N LEU A 168 -2.04 1.14 -13.45
CA LEU A 168 -2.06 -0.25 -13.89
C LEU A 168 -3.42 -0.89 -13.59
N VAL A 169 -3.94 -1.53 -14.62
CA VAL A 169 -5.11 -2.39 -14.56
C VAL A 169 -4.63 -3.82 -14.53
N LEU A 170 -5.13 -4.60 -13.58
CA LEU A 170 -4.78 -6.00 -13.38
C LEU A 170 -6.01 -6.88 -13.60
N SER A 171 -5.82 -7.99 -14.29
CA SER A 171 -6.90 -8.93 -14.60
C SER A 171 -6.41 -10.38 -14.49
N GLU A 172 -7.37 -11.28 -14.33
CA GLU A 172 -7.15 -12.73 -14.49
C GLU A 172 -7.27 -13.15 -15.96
N ARG A 173 -7.88 -12.30 -16.81
CA ARG A 173 -8.13 -12.57 -18.23
C ARG A 173 -7.23 -11.73 -19.12
N LYS A 174 -6.82 -12.29 -20.25
CA LYS A 174 -5.97 -11.59 -21.24
C LYS A 174 -6.70 -10.45 -21.94
N ASP A 175 -8.02 -10.58 -22.08
CA ASP A 175 -8.84 -9.63 -22.82
C ASP A 175 -9.36 -8.48 -21.95
N PHE A 176 -8.95 -8.41 -20.67
CA PHE A 176 -9.37 -7.40 -19.69
C PHE A 176 -10.90 -7.24 -19.51
N SER A 177 -11.70 -8.19 -20.00
CA SER A 177 -13.16 -8.20 -19.88
C SER A 177 -13.67 -8.12 -18.45
N ARG A 178 -12.83 -8.52 -17.48
CA ARG A 178 -13.09 -8.36 -16.05
C ARG A 178 -11.86 -7.77 -15.39
N ILE A 179 -11.99 -6.56 -14.90
CA ILE A 179 -10.95 -5.88 -14.13
C ILE A 179 -10.94 -6.47 -12.72
N GLY A 180 -9.78 -6.97 -12.29
CA GLY A 180 -9.58 -7.58 -10.98
C GLY A 180 -9.15 -6.56 -9.93
N ALA A 181 -8.17 -5.72 -10.28
CA ALA A 181 -7.67 -4.67 -9.39
C ALA A 181 -7.08 -3.49 -10.18
N LEU A 182 -7.04 -2.34 -9.51
CA LEU A 182 -6.34 -1.15 -9.96
C LEU A 182 -5.18 -0.86 -8.98
N SER A 183 -4.04 -0.43 -9.51
CA SER A 183 -2.93 0.08 -8.70
C SER A 183 -3.18 1.52 -8.22
N ASP A 184 -2.17 2.12 -7.59
CA ASP A 184 -2.10 3.59 -7.49
C ASP A 184 -2.02 4.22 -8.88
N ALA A 185 -2.49 5.47 -8.97
CA ALA A 185 -2.61 6.21 -10.20
C ALA A 185 -1.75 7.48 -10.19
N TRP A 186 -1.24 7.81 -11.37
CA TRP A 186 -0.47 8.99 -11.67
C TRP A 186 -1.32 10.00 -12.44
N LEU A 187 -1.39 11.23 -11.95
CA LEU A 187 -2.06 12.35 -12.61
C LEU A 187 -0.97 13.27 -13.18
N PRO A 188 -0.58 13.12 -14.46
CA PRO A 188 0.56 13.83 -15.03
C PRO A 188 0.36 15.35 -15.07
N GLY A 189 -0.87 15.82 -15.31
CA GLY A 189 -1.17 17.26 -15.31
C GLY A 189 -0.95 17.94 -13.96
N LEU A 190 -1.14 17.20 -12.86
CA LEU A 190 -0.96 17.69 -11.49
C LEU A 190 0.38 17.24 -10.87
N ARG A 191 1.16 16.43 -11.61
CA ARG A 191 2.40 15.78 -11.14
C ARG A 191 2.23 15.11 -9.77
N MET A 192 1.13 14.40 -9.57
CA MET A 192 0.83 13.76 -8.29
C MET A 192 0.36 12.30 -8.41
N TRP A 193 0.69 11.54 -7.38
CA TRP A 193 0.27 10.15 -7.20
C TRP A 193 -0.90 10.06 -6.23
N VAL A 194 -1.92 9.28 -6.61
CA VAL A 194 -3.11 9.01 -5.80
C VAL A 194 -3.34 7.51 -5.64
N GLY A 195 -3.86 7.11 -4.48
CA GLY A 195 -4.07 5.71 -4.15
C GLY A 195 -3.90 5.47 -2.66
N ASP A 196 -4.53 4.41 -2.16
CA ASP A 196 -4.44 4.02 -0.74
C ASP A 196 -3.02 3.56 -0.37
N TYR A 197 -2.31 2.91 -1.30
CA TYR A 197 -0.98 2.36 -1.06
C TYR A 197 -0.09 2.51 -2.31
N PRO A 198 1.19 2.91 -2.16
CA PRO A 198 2.10 3.11 -3.29
C PRO A 198 2.64 1.76 -3.80
N PHE A 199 1.87 1.06 -4.64
CA PHE A 199 2.27 -0.22 -5.20
C PHE A 199 3.39 -0.06 -6.24
N LEU A 200 3.32 1.01 -7.04
CA LEU A 200 4.21 1.21 -8.18
C LEU A 200 5.55 1.84 -7.79
N LEU A 201 6.61 1.35 -8.42
CA LEU A 201 7.88 2.07 -8.53
C LEU A 201 7.69 3.29 -9.42
N ARG A 202 7.40 4.43 -8.78
CA ARG A 202 7.04 5.68 -9.46
C ARG A 202 7.97 6.07 -10.62
N PRO A 203 9.31 6.07 -10.45
CA PRO A 203 10.20 6.45 -11.56
C PRO A 203 10.10 5.48 -12.75
N ALA A 204 10.05 4.16 -12.48
CA ALA A 204 9.96 3.15 -13.52
C ALA A 204 8.61 3.21 -14.26
N PHE A 205 7.52 3.53 -13.55
CA PHE A 205 6.21 3.69 -14.17
C PHE A 205 6.12 4.98 -15.01
N GLU A 206 6.64 6.09 -14.51
CA GLU A 206 6.69 7.36 -15.24
C GLU A 206 7.51 7.22 -16.53
N GLU A 207 8.66 6.56 -16.47
CA GLU A 207 9.48 6.23 -17.65
C GLU A 207 8.73 5.33 -18.64
N LEU A 208 8.04 4.30 -18.15
CA LEU A 208 7.23 3.43 -19.01
C LEU A 208 6.11 4.19 -19.73
N CYS A 209 5.45 5.11 -19.01
CA CYS A 209 4.44 5.98 -19.59
C CYS A 209 5.03 6.85 -20.70
N GLN A 210 6.18 7.49 -20.46
CA GLN A 210 6.84 8.30 -21.47
C GLN A 210 7.21 7.47 -22.70
N LEU A 211 7.80 6.29 -22.52
CA LEU A 211 8.23 5.43 -23.63
C LEU A 211 7.09 4.91 -24.50
N ARG A 212 5.94 4.58 -23.90
CA ARG A 212 4.80 3.99 -24.62
C ARG A 212 3.84 5.01 -25.19
N LEU A 213 3.67 6.14 -24.50
CA LEU A 213 2.68 7.15 -24.86
C LEU A 213 3.28 8.25 -25.73
N ALA A 214 4.60 8.51 -25.66
CA ALA A 214 5.28 9.43 -26.60
C ALA A 214 5.56 8.82 -27.98
N ARG A 215 5.34 7.50 -28.15
CA ARG A 215 5.42 6.81 -29.46
C ARG A 215 4.10 6.88 -30.24
N ARG A 216 3.22 7.79 -29.86
CA ARG A 216 1.98 8.13 -30.55
C ARG A 216 1.99 9.59 -30.98
#